data_AF-A0A961EUD9-F1
#
_entry.id   AF-A0A961EUD9-F1
#
_cell.length_a   1.000
_cell.length_b   1.000
_cell.length_c   1.000
_cell.angle_alpha   90.00
_cell.angle_beta   90.00
_cell.angle_gamma   90.00
#
_symmetry.space_group_name_H-M   'P 1'
#
loop_
_entity.id
_entity.type
_entity.pdbx_description
1 polymer ?
#
loop_
_entity_poly.entity_id
_entity_poly.type
_entity_poly.pdbx_seq_one_letter_code
_entity_poly.pdbx_strand_id
1 'polypeptide(L)'
;MSVMRSKKELIQSTVRIGVLCCAGLLLGGLVGLCGDASTQGFVHISMIDNSFSPPLQRIPEGSTVLFKNIGRNPHNAVAVDGSWSTEKTYGDLVMGPGSETKV
;
A
#
# COMPACT_ATOMS: atom_id res chain seq x y z
N MET A 1 7.05 -41.41 46.36
CA MET A 1 7.70 -42.19 45.29
C MET A 1 8.09 -41.25 44.16
N SER A 2 9.38 -41.13 43.83
CA SER A 2 9.87 -40.29 42.72
C SER A 2 9.90 -41.14 41.45
N VAL A 3 9.09 -40.78 40.45
CA VAL A 3 9.05 -41.47 39.16
C VAL A 3 10.26 -41.03 38.34
N MET A 4 11.35 -41.80 38.37
CA MET A 4 12.51 -41.60 37.49
C MET A 4 12.11 -41.89 36.04
N ARG A 5 12.00 -40.86 35.21
CA ARG A 5 11.80 -41.01 33.76
C ARG A 5 13.11 -41.48 33.10
N SER A 6 13.00 -42.46 32.20
CA SER A 6 14.11 -42.97 31.39
C SER A 6 14.69 -41.88 30.47
N LYS A 7 16.00 -41.93 30.18
CA LYS A 7 16.67 -41.01 29.24
C LYS A 7 15.97 -40.97 27.87
N LYS A 8 15.35 -42.08 27.45
CA LYS A 8 14.61 -42.20 26.18
C LYS A 8 13.31 -41.37 26.18
N GLU A 9 12.59 -41.38 27.29
CA GLU A 9 11.37 -40.59 27.52
C GLU A 9 11.69 -39.09 27.56
N LEU A 10 12.84 -38.71 28.12
CA LEU A 10 13.29 -37.32 28.15
C LEU A 10 13.61 -36.81 26.74
N ILE A 11 14.32 -37.59 25.93
CA ILE A 11 14.66 -37.25 24.53
C ILE A 11 13.40 -37.14 23.66
N GLN A 12 12.47 -38.09 23.77
CA GLN A 12 11.20 -38.02 23.04
C GLN A 12 10.36 -36.81 23.44
N SER A 13 10.38 -36.40 24.70
CA SER A 13 9.67 -35.21 25.18
C SER A 13 10.27 -33.92 24.60
N THR A 14 11.60 -33.79 24.57
CA THR A 14 12.26 -32.61 24.01
C THR A 14 12.06 -32.51 22.50
N VAL A 15 12.13 -33.63 21.77
CA VAL A 15 11.87 -33.67 20.32
C VAL A 15 10.42 -33.27 20.02
N ARG A 16 9.44 -33.78 20.79
CA ARG A 16 8.01 -33.43 20.61
C ARG A 16 7.74 -31.95 20.82
N ILE A 17 8.31 -31.35 21.87
CA ILE A 17 8.18 -29.92 22.15
C ILE A 17 8.84 -29.10 21.03
N GLY A 18 10.03 -29.48 20.57
CA GLY A 18 10.72 -28.82 19.46
C GLY A 18 9.92 -28.87 18.15
N VAL A 19 9.31 -30.02 17.83
CA VAL A 19 8.46 -30.18 16.63
C VAL A 19 7.18 -29.36 16.74
N LEU A 20 6.52 -29.33 17.91
CA LEU A 20 5.33 -28.51 18.15
C LEU A 20 5.60 -27.00 18.04
N CYS A 21 6.74 -26.53 18.56
CA CYS A 21 7.15 -25.13 18.44
C CYS A 21 7.47 -24.75 16.99
N CYS A 22 8.19 -25.60 16.25
CA CYS A 22 8.49 -25.34 14.84
C CYS A 22 7.22 -25.36 13.98
N ALA A 23 6.30 -26.30 14.22
CA ALA A 23 5.01 -26.34 13.55
C ALA A 23 4.17 -25.09 13.87
N GLY A 24 4.12 -24.66 15.14
CA GLY A 24 3.42 -23.44 15.54
C GLY A 24 3.97 -22.17 14.88
N LEU A 25 5.29 -22.05 14.76
CA LEU A 25 5.95 -20.92 14.08
C LEU A 25 5.72 -20.93 12.56
N LEU A 26 5.73 -22.10 11.93
CA LEU A 26 5.44 -22.25 10.49
C LEU A 26 3.97 -21.98 10.16
N LEU A 27 3.04 -22.45 10.99
CA LEU A 27 1.60 -22.18 10.83
C LEU A 27 1.25 -20.72 11.13
N GLY A 28 1.86 -20.11 12.15
CA GLY A 28 1.63 -18.71 12.49
C GLY A 28 2.25 -17.73 11.48
N GLY A 29 3.42 -18.08 10.91
CA GLY A 29 4.12 -17.23 9.93
C GLY A 29 3.36 -17.07 8.61
N LEU A 30 2.59 -18.08 8.18
CA LEU A 30 1.88 -18.04 6.90
C LEU A 30 0.66 -17.09 6.91
N VAL A 31 0.05 -16.84 8.07
CA VAL A 31 -1.17 -16.00 8.16
C VAL A 31 -0.85 -14.50 8.12
N GLY A 32 0.38 -14.10 8.47
CA GLY A 32 0.81 -12.70 8.52
C GLY A 32 1.36 -12.13 7.21
N LEU A 33 1.51 -12.95 6.16
CA LEU A 33 2.13 -12.53 4.89
C LEU A 33 1.15 -11.91 3.87
N CYS A 34 -0.16 -11.98 4.11
CA CYS A 34 -1.13 -11.32 3.24
C CYS A 34 -1.28 -9.85 3.62
N GLY A 35 -0.51 -8.98 2.94
CA GLY A 35 -0.91 -7.59 2.77
C GLY A 35 -2.10 -7.53 1.81
N ASP A 36 -3.17 -6.85 2.20
CA ASP A 36 -4.34 -6.68 1.36
C ASP A 36 -4.02 -5.73 0.18
N ALA A 37 -3.88 -6.29 -1.01
CA ALA A 37 -3.65 -5.55 -2.25
C ALA A 37 -4.83 -4.64 -2.63
N SER A 38 -5.99 -4.77 -1.97
CA SER A 38 -7.17 -3.95 -2.26
C SER A 38 -7.11 -2.55 -1.63
N THR A 39 -6.22 -2.32 -0.66
CA THR A 39 -5.97 -0.96 -0.15
C THR A 39 -4.97 -0.25 -1.07
N GLN A 40 -5.39 0.03 -2.30
CA GLN A 40 -4.60 0.86 -3.20
C GLN A 40 -4.52 2.28 -2.62
N GLY A 41 -3.31 2.82 -2.52
CA GLY A 41 -3.12 4.16 -1.96
C GLY A 41 -3.97 5.20 -2.70
N PHE A 42 -4.53 6.15 -1.96
CA PHE A 42 -5.28 7.27 -2.51
C PHE A 42 -4.61 8.57 -2.09
N VAL A 43 -4.34 9.45 -3.06
CA VAL A 43 -3.68 10.74 -2.83
C VAL A 43 -4.53 11.85 -3.41
N HIS A 44 -4.59 12.99 -2.70
CA HIS A 44 -5.15 14.22 -3.22
C HIS A 44 -4.04 15.25 -3.44
N ILE A 45 -3.94 15.78 -4.66
CA ILE A 45 -3.04 16.86 -5.05
C ILE A 45 -3.87 18.11 -5.38
N SER A 46 -3.60 19.20 -4.68
CA SER A 46 -4.17 20.52 -4.98
C SER A 46 -3.31 21.22 -6.03
N MET A 47 -3.95 21.75 -7.07
CA MET A 47 -3.34 22.61 -8.09
C MET A 47 -3.68 24.06 -7.74
N ILE A 48 -2.65 24.84 -7.41
CA ILE A 48 -2.77 26.20 -6.86
C ILE A 48 -1.98 27.14 -7.76
N ASP A 49 -2.66 27.68 -8.78
CA ASP A 49 -2.25 28.65 -9.81
C ASP A 49 -0.95 28.36 -10.56
N ASN A 50 0.18 28.24 -9.86
CA ASN A 50 1.49 27.94 -10.42
C ASN A 50 2.23 26.86 -9.61
N SER A 51 1.51 26.06 -8.81
CA SER A 51 2.11 25.04 -7.95
C SER A 51 1.19 23.84 -7.71
N PHE A 52 1.81 22.72 -7.34
CA PHE A 52 1.13 21.55 -6.78
C PHE A 52 1.38 21.49 -5.27
N SER A 53 0.38 21.05 -4.51
CA SER A 53 0.50 20.79 -3.07
C SER A 53 -0.03 19.40 -2.73
N PRO A 54 0.80 18.52 -2.14
CA PRO A 54 2.23 18.70 -1.87
C PRO A 54 3.07 18.81 -3.17
N PRO A 55 4.24 19.47 -3.12
CA PRO A 55 5.13 19.60 -4.29
C PRO A 55 5.87 18.30 -4.64
N LEU A 56 5.92 17.34 -3.71
CA LEU A 56 6.45 16.00 -3.93
C LEU A 56 5.58 15.00 -3.18
N GLN A 57 5.14 13.97 -3.89
CA GLN A 57 4.45 12.83 -3.31
C GLN A 57 5.05 11.54 -3.87
N ARG A 58 5.32 10.58 -2.98
CA ARG A 58 5.61 9.19 -3.36
C ARG A 58 4.34 8.38 -3.21
N ILE A 59 4.00 7.60 -4.22
CA ILE A 59 2.75 6.85 -4.31
C ILE A 59 3.09 5.42 -4.74
N PRO A 60 2.56 4.38 -4.09
CA PRO A 60 2.70 3.00 -4.56
C PRO A 60 2.14 2.83 -5.97
N GLU A 61 2.67 1.86 -6.71
CA GLU A 61 2.10 1.47 -8.00
C GLU A 61 0.65 0.97 -7.81
N GLY A 62 -0.22 1.29 -8.77
CA GLY A 62 -1.65 0.97 -8.73
C GLY A 62 -2.53 1.98 -7.98
N SER A 63 -1.94 2.87 -7.20
CA SER A 63 -2.67 3.93 -6.50
C SER A 63 -3.42 4.89 -7.42
N THR A 64 -4.44 5.54 -6.86
CA THR A 64 -5.23 6.59 -7.54
C THR A 64 -4.84 7.97 -7.04
N VAL A 65 -4.71 8.92 -7.96
CA VAL A 65 -4.42 10.32 -7.64
C VAL A 65 -5.61 11.20 -8.02
N LEU A 66 -6.20 11.89 -7.04
CA LEU A 66 -7.16 12.95 -7.26
C LEU A 66 -6.42 14.28 -7.46
N PHE A 67 -6.53 14.85 -8.66
CA PHE A 67 -6.11 16.22 -8.92
C PHE A 67 -7.29 17.15 -8.79
N LYS A 68 -7.14 18.22 -8.00
CA LYS A 68 -8.17 19.26 -7.84
C LYS A 68 -7.62 20.63 -8.13
N ASN A 69 -8.27 21.35 -9.05
CA ASN A 69 -7.96 22.76 -9.26
C ASN A 69 -8.62 23.58 -8.15
N ILE A 70 -7.82 24.13 -7.24
CA ILE A 70 -8.28 25.10 -6.23
C ILE A 70 -7.78 26.52 -6.51
N GLY A 71 -7.03 26.70 -7.60
CA GLY A 71 -6.57 27.99 -8.11
C GLY A 71 -7.65 28.72 -8.90
N ARG A 72 -7.31 29.94 -9.30
CA ARG A 72 -8.10 30.76 -10.23
C ARG A 72 -7.73 30.50 -11.67
N ASN A 73 -6.50 30.05 -11.92
CA ASN A 73 -6.04 29.72 -13.26
C ASN A 73 -6.47 28.30 -13.65
N PRO A 74 -6.68 28.04 -14.95
CA PRO A 74 -6.86 26.67 -15.43
C PRO A 74 -5.58 25.84 -15.27
N HIS A 75 -5.74 24.53 -15.08
CA HIS A 75 -4.65 23.60 -14.79
C HIS A 75 -4.75 22.28 -15.55
N ASN A 76 -3.67 21.51 -15.49
CA ASN A 76 -3.64 20.09 -15.84
C ASN A 76 -2.49 19.40 -15.10
N ALA A 77 -2.45 18.08 -15.18
CA ALA A 77 -1.27 17.29 -14.86
C ALA A 77 -1.02 16.26 -15.97
N VAL A 78 0.23 16.18 -16.42
CA VAL A 78 0.66 15.33 -17.53
C VAL A 78 1.95 14.63 -17.12
N ALA A 79 1.99 13.31 -17.28
CA ALA A 79 3.20 12.54 -17.06
C ALA A 79 4.29 12.94 -18.07
N VAL A 80 5.54 13.03 -17.61
CA VAL A 80 6.68 13.37 -18.49
C VAL A 80 6.84 12.38 -19.65
N ASP A 81 6.54 11.11 -19.41
CA ASP A 81 6.57 10.04 -20.41
C ASP A 81 5.28 9.90 -21.22
N GLY A 82 4.26 10.72 -20.94
CA GLY A 82 2.95 10.70 -21.61
C GLY A 82 2.06 9.49 -21.26
N SER A 83 2.44 8.66 -20.30
CA SER A 83 1.67 7.48 -19.90
C SER A 83 0.26 7.84 -19.43
N TRP A 84 0.12 8.94 -18.68
CA TRP A 84 -1.16 9.45 -18.18
C TRP A 84 -1.27 10.99 -18.27
N SER A 85 -2.51 11.47 -18.27
CA SER A 85 -2.83 12.89 -18.14
C SER A 85 -4.23 13.07 -17.54
N THR A 86 -4.46 14.20 -16.90
CA THR A 86 -5.81 14.60 -16.47
C THR A 86 -6.75 14.81 -17.64
N GLU A 87 -6.24 15.15 -18.84
CA GLU A 87 -7.05 15.26 -20.06
C GLU A 87 -7.79 13.97 -20.39
N LYS A 88 -7.13 12.81 -20.25
CA LYS A 88 -7.75 11.50 -20.54
C LYS A 88 -8.94 11.20 -19.62
N THR A 89 -8.91 11.70 -18.38
CA THR A 89 -9.94 11.38 -17.38
C THR A 89 -10.97 12.50 -17.16
N TYR A 90 -10.56 13.76 -17.37
CA TYR A 90 -11.45 14.93 -17.33
C TYR A 90 -12.17 15.18 -18.66
N GLY A 91 -11.56 14.80 -19.78
CA GLY A 91 -12.09 15.01 -21.13
C GLY A 91 -11.65 16.32 -21.80
N ASP A 92 -10.83 17.13 -21.12
CA ASP A 92 -10.26 18.38 -21.63
C ASP A 92 -8.86 18.60 -21.05
N LEU A 93 -7.96 19.21 -21.82
CA LEU A 93 -6.63 19.60 -21.34
C LEU A 93 -6.70 20.73 -20.31
N VAL A 94 -7.80 21.48 -20.24
CA VAL A 94 -7.94 22.69 -19.44
C VAL A 94 -8.93 22.45 -18.30
N MET A 95 -8.42 22.11 -17.11
CA MET A 95 -9.22 21.98 -15.89
C MET A 95 -9.49 23.37 -15.29
N GLY A 96 -10.73 23.86 -15.36
CA GLY A 96 -11.12 25.14 -14.77
C GLY A 96 -11.15 25.14 -13.23
N PRO A 97 -11.30 26.32 -12.58
CA PRO A 97 -11.38 26.42 -11.13
C PRO A 97 -12.45 25.52 -10.51
N GLY A 98 -12.10 24.82 -9.44
CA GLY A 98 -12.99 23.93 -8.70
C GLY A 98 -13.18 22.53 -9.31
N SER A 99 -12.68 22.29 -10.52
CA SER A 99 -12.75 20.97 -11.15
C SER A 99 -11.80 19.97 -10.49
N GLU A 100 -12.16 18.68 -10.59
CA GLU A 100 -11.35 17.59 -10.09
C GLU A 100 -11.47 16.36 -11.00
N THR A 101 -10.39 15.58 -11.07
CA THR A 101 -10.38 14.30 -11.78
C THR A 101 -9.44 13.32 -11.11
N LYS A 102 -9.73 12.03 -11.27
CA LYS A 102 -8.87 10.93 -10.80
C LYS A 102 -8.05 10.41 -11.97
N VAL A 103 -6.78 10.14 -11.71
CA VAL A 103 -5.87 9.45 -12.63
C VAL A 103 -5.39 8.16 -11.96
#